data_AF-A0A1F5VUT4-F1
#
_entry.id   AF-A0A1F5VUT4-F1
#
_cell.length_a   1.000
_cell.length_b   1.000
_cell.length_c   1.000
_cell.angle_alpha   90.00
_cell.angle_beta   90.00
_cell.angle_gamma   90.00
#
_symmetry.space_group_name_H-M   'P 1'
#
loop_
_entity.id
_entity.type
_entity.pdbx_description
1 polymer ?
#
loop_
_entity_poly.entity_id
_entity_poly.type
_entity_poly.pdbx_seq_one_letter_code
_entity_poly.pdbx_strand_id
1 'polypeptide(L)'
;MKDRYALILLMFAIVVLLVIACQGLKPSPIGDITKNIREYNNRKVVIHGEVTERFSLIFIKYFKVKDATGEIAVVTDRPLPEIGEMIKVKGVVKEAFSIGDKSAKVIVEEP
;
A
#
# COMPACT_ATOMS: atom_id res chain seq x y z
N MET A 1 -40.05 4.49 30.35
CA MET A 1 -38.92 5.45 30.31
C MET A 1 -37.57 4.73 30.16
N LYS A 2 -37.29 3.71 30.98
CA LYS A 2 -36.08 2.86 30.94
C LYS A 2 -35.79 2.24 29.56
N ASP A 3 -36.83 1.86 28.82
CA ASP A 3 -36.72 1.16 27.53
C ASP A 3 -36.25 2.09 26.39
N ARG A 4 -36.58 3.38 26.47
CA ARG A 4 -36.12 4.39 25.51
C ARG A 4 -34.63 4.71 25.69
N TYR A 5 -34.13 4.71 26.93
CA TYR A 5 -32.68 4.87 27.20
C TYR A 5 -31.89 3.63 26.78
N ALA A 6 -32.45 2.43 26.95
CA ALA A 6 -31.83 1.19 26.47
C ALA A 6 -31.68 1.18 24.93
N LEU A 7 -32.72 1.61 24.20
CA LEU A 7 -32.66 1.77 22.74
C LEU A 7 -31.63 2.81 22.29
N ILE A 8 -31.55 3.94 22.98
CA ILE A 8 -30.57 5.00 22.68
C ILE A 8 -29.13 4.51 22.95
N LEU A 9 -28.89 3.80 24.06
CA LEU A 9 -27.59 3.23 24.38
C LEU A 9 -27.17 2.14 23.39
N LEU A 10 -28.11 1.30 22.95
CA LEU A 10 -27.86 0.27 21.94
C LEU A 10 -27.50 0.89 20.58
N MET A 11 -28.22 1.94 20.17
CA MET A 11 -27.93 2.66 18.94
C MET A 11 -26.55 3.33 18.99
N PHE A 12 -26.19 3.94 20.13
CA PHE A 12 -24.88 4.54 20.33
C PHE A 12 -23.75 3.50 20.27
N ALA A 13 -23.94 2.34 20.90
CA ALA A 13 -22.98 1.24 20.85
C ALA A 13 -22.75 0.72 19.41
N ILE A 14 -23.81 0.60 18.60
CA ILE A 14 -23.73 0.20 17.19
C ILE A 14 -22.94 1.23 16.36
N VAL A 15 -23.20 2.52 16.58
CA VAL A 15 -22.47 3.60 15.89
C VAL A 15 -20.98 3.57 16.24
N VAL A 16 -20.63 3.38 17.52
CA VAL A 16 -19.24 3.26 17.95
C VAL A 16 -18.56 2.04 17.30
N LEU A 17 -19.24 0.90 17.21
CA LEU A 17 -18.72 -0.31 16.57
C LEU A 17 -18.44 -0.10 15.07
N LEU A 18 -19.33 0.61 14.36
CA LEU A 18 -19.19 0.94 12.94
C LEU A 18 -18.01 1.87 12.66
N VAL A 19 -17.73 2.83 13.55
CA VAL A 19 -16.59 3.74 13.41
C VAL A 19 -15.25 3.00 13.52
N ILE A 20 -15.14 1.99 14.39
CA ILE A 20 -13.93 1.20 14.57
C ILE A 20 -13.63 0.32 13.34
N ALA A 21 -14.66 -0.20 12.67
CA ALA A 21 -14.50 -1.05 11.49
C ALA A 21 -13.93 -0.30 10.26
N CYS A 22 -13.98 1.04 10.24
CA CYS A 22 -13.56 1.86 9.10
C CYS A 22 -12.04 2.15 9.05
N GLN A 23 -11.27 1.73 10.06
CA GLN A 23 -9.84 2.06 10.16
C GLN A 23 -8.97 1.48 9.03
N GLY A 24 -9.46 0.47 8.29
CA GLY A 24 -8.74 -0.12 7.15
C GLY A 24 -8.91 0.62 5.81
N LEU A 25 -9.66 1.73 5.76
CA LEU A 25 -9.97 2.44 4.51
C LEU A 25 -9.10 3.68 4.24
N LYS A 26 -8.41 4.21 5.26
CA LYS A 26 -7.53 5.36 5.10
C LYS A 26 -6.19 4.93 4.49
N PRO A 27 -5.63 5.70 3.52
CA PRO A 27 -4.29 5.44 3.03
C PRO A 27 -3.27 5.46 4.18
N SER A 28 -2.45 4.43 4.26
CA SER A 28 -1.28 4.35 5.14
C SER A 28 -0.13 5.14 4.50
N PRO A 29 0.52 6.07 5.23
CA PRO A 29 1.70 6.76 4.73
C PRO A 29 2.80 5.77 4.35
N ILE A 30 3.37 5.94 3.16
CA ILE A 30 4.39 5.01 2.63
C ILE A 30 5.65 5.02 3.51
N GLY A 31 6.00 6.17 4.08
CA GLY A 31 7.09 6.33 5.02
C GLY A 31 6.94 5.48 6.29
N ASP A 32 5.71 5.30 6.79
CA ASP A 32 5.46 4.51 8.00
C ASP A 32 5.63 3.01 7.72
N ILE A 33 5.19 2.57 6.53
CA ILE A 33 5.34 1.18 6.08
C ILE A 33 6.83 0.86 5.90
N THR A 34 7.58 1.73 5.24
CA THR A 34 9.00 1.49 4.93
C THR A 34 9.89 1.54 6.17
N LYS A 35 9.61 2.44 7.13
CA LYS A 35 10.34 2.53 8.40
C LYS A 35 10.06 1.34 9.34
N ASN A 36 8.85 0.78 9.31
CA ASN A 36 8.41 -0.28 10.24
C ASN A 36 8.03 -1.57 9.50
N ILE A 37 8.77 -1.95 8.45
CA ILE A 37 8.38 -3.03 7.52
C ILE A 37 8.01 -4.35 8.20
N ARG A 38 8.70 -4.70 9.29
CA ARG A 38 8.46 -5.92 10.08
C ARG A 38 7.08 -5.92 10.72
N GLU A 39 6.59 -4.75 11.17
CA GLU A 39 5.26 -4.61 11.75
C GLU A 39 4.17 -4.73 10.69
N TYR A 40 4.44 -4.20 9.50
CA TYR A 40 3.50 -4.23 8.37
C TYR A 40 3.52 -5.54 7.59
N ASN A 41 4.51 -6.42 7.79
CA ASN A 41 4.62 -7.67 7.06
C ASN A 41 3.33 -8.50 7.17
N ASN A 42 2.84 -8.99 6.02
CA ASN A 42 1.57 -9.68 5.84
C ASN A 42 0.30 -8.87 6.16
N ARG A 43 0.39 -7.56 6.43
CA ARG A 43 -0.79 -6.71 6.61
C ARG A 43 -1.33 -6.20 5.28
N LYS A 44 -2.66 -6.10 5.19
CA LYS A 44 -3.34 -5.38 4.11
C LYS A 44 -3.24 -3.89 4.35
N VAL A 45 -2.78 -3.15 3.36
CA VAL A 45 -2.68 -1.69 3.39
C VAL A 45 -3.30 -1.09 2.14
N VAL A 46 -3.63 0.19 2.24
CA VAL A 46 -3.97 1.04 1.10
C VAL A 46 -2.94 2.15 1.06
N ILE A 47 -2.31 2.40 -0.08
CA ILE A 47 -1.40 3.54 -0.28
C ILE A 47 -1.96 4.45 -1.38
N HIS A 48 -1.58 5.71 -1.36
CA HIS A 48 -1.97 6.69 -2.37
C HIS A 48 -0.79 7.59 -2.67
N GLY A 49 -0.47 7.76 -3.96
CA GLY A 49 0.67 8.56 -4.38
C GLY A 49 0.84 8.56 -5.90
N GLU A 50 1.94 9.16 -6.33
CA GLU A 50 2.35 9.31 -7.73
C GLU A 50 3.22 8.14 -8.17
N VAL A 51 3.02 7.66 -9.40
CA VAL A 51 3.90 6.65 -10.00
C VAL A 51 5.20 7.29 -10.48
N THR A 52 6.35 6.88 -9.94
CA THR A 52 7.65 7.51 -10.25
C THR A 52 8.55 6.66 -11.15
N GLU A 53 8.37 5.34 -11.16
CA GLU A 53 9.20 4.40 -11.92
C GLU A 53 8.36 3.19 -12.33
N ARG A 54 8.64 2.59 -13.49
CA ARG A 54 8.04 1.33 -13.91
C ARG A 54 9.09 0.41 -14.51
N PHE A 55 8.94 -0.89 -14.28
CA PHE A 55 9.85 -1.92 -14.75
C PHE A 55 9.07 -3.17 -15.16
N SER A 56 9.46 -3.75 -16.30
CA SER A 56 8.82 -4.95 -16.85
C SER A 56 9.88 -5.86 -17.46
N LEU A 57 9.99 -7.07 -16.91
CA LEU A 57 10.66 -8.22 -17.52
C LEU A 57 9.65 -9.35 -17.72
N ILE A 58 10.03 -10.36 -18.52
CA ILE A 58 9.17 -11.46 -19.00
C ILE A 58 8.32 -12.11 -17.87
N PHE A 59 8.78 -12.09 -16.62
CA PHE A 59 8.06 -12.68 -15.47
C PHE A 59 7.83 -11.73 -14.28
N ILE A 60 8.34 -10.49 -14.32
CA ILE A 60 8.28 -9.57 -13.18
C ILE A 60 7.87 -8.19 -13.68
N LYS A 61 6.77 -7.68 -13.13
CA LYS A 61 6.32 -6.31 -13.33
C LYS A 61 6.22 -5.62 -11.98
N TYR A 62 6.90 -4.49 -11.85
CA TYR A 62 6.73 -3.62 -10.71
C TYR A 62 6.72 -2.16 -11.13
N PHE A 63 6.13 -1.33 -10.30
CA PHE A 63 6.21 0.12 -10.40
C PHE A 63 6.44 0.69 -9.02
N LYS A 64 6.93 1.93 -8.94
CA LYS A 64 7.10 2.62 -7.66
C LYS A 64 6.03 3.68 -7.47
N VAL A 65 5.57 3.79 -6.24
CA VAL A 65 4.62 4.82 -5.81
C VAL A 65 5.28 5.66 -4.75
N LYS A 66 5.23 6.98 -4.92
CA LYS A 66 5.77 7.96 -3.99
C LYS A 66 4.65 8.83 -3.43
N ASP A 67 4.67 9.05 -2.12
CA ASP A 67 3.86 10.06 -1.45
C ASP A 67 4.78 11.10 -0.77
N ALA A 68 4.20 11.97 0.05
CA ALA A 68 4.96 12.98 0.78
C ALA A 68 5.93 12.40 1.84
N THR A 69 5.78 11.13 2.19
CA THR A 69 6.46 10.48 3.33
C THR A 69 7.47 9.41 2.91
N GLY A 70 7.35 8.84 1.71
CA GLY A 70 8.26 7.83 1.22
C GLY A 70 7.93 7.32 -0.18
N GLU A 71 8.68 6.31 -0.62
CA GLU A 71 8.49 5.63 -1.89
C GLU A 71 8.55 4.10 -1.67
N ILE A 72 7.70 3.34 -2.35
CA ILE A 72 7.65 1.88 -2.26
C ILE A 72 7.39 1.23 -3.61
N ALA A 73 7.99 0.05 -3.83
CA ALA A 73 7.72 -0.77 -5.01
C ALA A 73 6.43 -1.58 -4.84
N VAL A 74 5.64 -1.64 -5.90
CA VAL A 74 4.41 -2.43 -6.02
C VAL A 74 4.60 -3.44 -7.14
N VAL A 75 4.58 -4.73 -6.77
CA VAL A 75 4.55 -5.84 -7.74
C VAL A 75 3.11 -6.10 -8.16
N THR A 76 2.88 -6.30 -9.45
CA THR A 76 1.52 -6.47 -10.00
C THR A 76 1.53 -7.37 -11.23
N ASP A 77 0.47 -8.15 -11.45
CA ASP A 77 0.25 -8.85 -12.71
C ASP A 77 -0.57 -8.03 -13.72
N ARG A 78 -1.18 -6.94 -13.24
CA ARG A 78 -1.97 -6.00 -14.05
C ARG A 78 -1.09 -5.18 -14.99
N PRO A 79 -1.68 -4.54 -16.02
CA PRO A 79 -0.99 -3.52 -16.80
C PRO A 79 -0.30 -2.49 -15.91
N LEU A 80 0.90 -2.06 -16.29
CA LEU A 80 1.65 -1.06 -15.55
C LEU A 80 1.00 0.33 -15.72
N PRO A 81 0.84 1.10 -14.64
CA PRO A 81 0.31 2.45 -14.71
C PRO A 81 1.30 3.40 -15.40
N GLU A 82 0.83 4.59 -15.77
CA GLU A 82 1.68 5.62 -16.39
C GLU A 82 2.55 6.31 -15.34
N ILE A 83 3.76 6.74 -15.73
CA ILE A 83 4.61 7.57 -14.87
C ILE A 83 3.95 8.94 -14.74
N GLY A 84 3.87 9.46 -13.51
CA GLY A 84 3.15 10.71 -13.17
C GLY A 84 1.69 10.49 -12.79
N GLU A 85 1.16 9.27 -12.91
CA GLU A 85 -0.22 8.97 -12.56
C GLU A 85 -0.43 8.96 -11.04
N MET A 86 -1.46 9.66 -10.57
CA MET A 86 -1.90 9.64 -9.16
C MET A 86 -2.85 8.46 -8.92
N ILE A 87 -2.39 7.46 -8.17
CA ILE A 87 -3.12 6.19 -8.01
C ILE A 87 -3.35 5.83 -6.56
N LYS A 88 -4.37 4.98 -6.33
CA LYS A 88 -4.61 4.32 -5.05
C LYS A 88 -4.38 2.82 -5.21
N VAL A 89 -3.48 2.26 -4.41
CA VAL A 89 -3.13 0.85 -4.46
C VAL A 89 -3.56 0.18 -3.16
N LYS A 90 -4.28 -0.94 -3.28
CA LYS A 90 -4.59 -1.83 -2.16
C LYS A 90 -3.79 -3.11 -2.33
N GLY A 91 -3.04 -3.49 -1.31
CA GLY A 91 -2.11 -4.62 -1.39
C GLY A 91 -1.81 -5.25 -0.04
N VAL A 92 -1.05 -6.33 -0.06
CA VAL A 92 -0.47 -6.94 1.14
C VAL A 92 1.00 -6.58 1.16
N VAL A 93 1.47 -5.99 2.26
CA VAL A 93 2.90 -5.74 2.45
C VAL A 93 3.57 -7.09 2.61
N LYS A 94 4.56 -7.34 1.77
CA LYS A 94 5.48 -8.47 1.89
C LYS A 94 6.85 -7.89 2.13
N GLU A 95 7.50 -8.35 3.17
CA GLU A 95 8.93 -8.12 3.34
C GLU A 95 9.62 -8.83 2.19
N ALA A 96 9.84 -8.11 1.10
CA ALA A 96 10.76 -8.54 0.07
C ALA A 96 12.15 -8.45 0.69
N PHE A 97 12.90 -9.55 0.67
CA PHE A 97 14.35 -9.43 0.63
C PHE A 97 14.67 -8.40 -0.45
N SER A 98 15.62 -7.49 -0.17
CA SER A 98 16.01 -6.41 -1.06
C SER A 98 15.87 -6.84 -2.52
N ILE A 99 15.05 -6.12 -3.31
CA ILE A 99 15.02 -6.32 -4.77
C ILE A 99 16.38 -5.80 -5.27
N GLY A 100 17.39 -6.68 -5.12
CA GLY A 100 18.82 -6.41 -5.23
C GLY A 100 19.40 -5.49 -4.16
N ASP A 101 20.73 -5.43 -4.12
CA ASP A 101 21.48 -4.21 -3.81
C ASP A 101 21.65 -3.47 -5.14
N LYS A 102 21.07 -2.28 -5.29
CA LYS A 102 21.15 -1.53 -6.56
C LYS A 102 22.62 -1.32 -6.98
N SER A 103 23.06 -2.03 -8.03
CA SER A 103 23.79 -1.47 -9.17
C SER A 103 23.76 -2.44 -10.36
N ALA A 104 23.06 -2.08 -11.43
CA ALA A 104 23.19 -2.77 -12.72
C ALA A 104 24.13 -1.96 -13.60
N LYS A 105 25.39 -2.37 -13.66
CA LYS A 105 26.29 -2.01 -14.77
C LYS A 105 26.14 -3.10 -15.81
N VAL A 106 25.68 -2.76 -17.01
CA VAL A 106 25.46 -3.73 -18.09
C VAL A 106 26.44 -3.46 -19.22
N ILE A 107 27.02 -4.54 -19.76
CA ILE A 107 27.77 -4.55 -21.02
C ILE A 107 27.03 -5.52 -21.95
N VAL A 108 26.86 -5.09 -23.19
CA VAL A 108 26.18 -5.84 -24.25
C VAL A 108 27.25 -6.53 -25.09
N GLU A 109 27.09 -7.83 -25.34
CA GLU A 109 27.96 -8.61 -26.23
C GLU A 109 27.63 -8.28 -27.69
N GLU A 110 28.66 -8.05 -28.51
CA GLU A 110 28.50 -7.92 -29.95
C GLU A 110 28.47 -9.31 -30.61
N PRO A 111 27.67 -9.48 -31.68
CA PRO A 111 27.17 -10.79 -32.17
C PRO A 111 28.24 -11.82 -32.55
#